data_AF-A0A7S4II31-F1
#
_entry.id   AF-A0A7S4II31-F1
#
_cell.length_a   1.000
_cell.length_b   1.000
_cell.length_c   1.000
_cell.angle_alpha   90.00
_cell.angle_beta   90.00
_cell.angle_gamma   90.00
#
_symmetry.space_group_name_H-M   'P 1'
#
loop_
_entity.id
_entity.type
_entity.pdbx_description
1 polymer ?
#
loop_
_entity_poly.entity_id
_entity_poly.type
_entity_poly.pdbx_seq_one_letter_code
_entity_poly.pdbx_strand_id
1 'polypeptide(L)'
;AMRVFKLDQEFKADFVDLLLEDFGAKLLLSLGEIVPYDKDSDLVLALLTLYNSKIPGRNVVHLLHIFVARELESNKSINTLFRDNSFGSLLITTIFKQCGHSYLRGCLAKCVKKICHLKESLEPDPNRSKPGTDVSRSISYLQSFTEKILTSIYKSVDSCPSFVSFISRSVCLIAYL
;
A
#
# COMPACT_ATOMS: atom_id res chain seq x y z
N ALA A 1 -11.77 -13.52 33.52
CA ALA A 1 -10.86 -14.38 32.73
C ALA A 1 -11.49 -14.61 31.37
N MET A 2 -10.89 -14.08 30.31
CA MET A 2 -11.39 -14.24 28.94
C MET A 2 -11.16 -15.68 28.50
N ARG A 3 -12.22 -16.46 28.28
CA ARG A 3 -12.11 -17.83 27.77
C ARG A 3 -11.61 -17.76 26.33
N VAL A 4 -10.38 -18.19 26.10
CA VAL A 4 -9.90 -18.48 24.75
C VAL A 4 -10.66 -19.73 24.28
N PHE A 5 -11.69 -19.54 23.46
CA PHE A 5 -12.38 -20.65 22.81
C PHE A 5 -11.38 -21.35 21.90
N LYS A 6 -11.07 -22.61 22.19
CA LYS A 6 -10.38 -23.49 21.23
C LYS A 6 -11.38 -23.80 20.12
N LEU A 7 -11.29 -23.03 19.04
CA LEU A 7 -12.01 -23.32 17.80
C LEU A 7 -11.52 -24.68 17.29
N ASP A 8 -12.43 -25.62 17.08
CA ASP A 8 -12.11 -26.89 16.42
C ASP A 8 -11.71 -26.65 14.95
N GLN A 9 -11.12 -27.65 14.30
CA GLN A 9 -10.61 -27.51 12.94
C GLN A 9 -11.74 -27.42 11.89
N GLU A 10 -12.92 -27.93 12.20
CA GLU A 10 -14.07 -27.99 11.29
C GLU A 10 -14.74 -26.61 11.23
N PHE A 11 -14.99 -26.00 12.39
CA PHE A 11 -15.44 -24.62 12.52
C PHE A 11 -14.48 -23.61 11.88
N LYS A 12 -13.16 -23.86 11.96
CA LYS A 12 -12.16 -23.04 11.26
C LYS A 12 -12.29 -23.16 9.74
N ALA A 13 -12.59 -24.34 9.23
CA ALA A 13 -12.79 -24.55 7.80
C ALA A 13 -14.09 -23.85 7.33
N ASP A 14 -15.20 -24.05 8.04
CA ASP A 14 -16.48 -23.43 7.72
C ASP A 14 -16.44 -21.91 7.77
N PHE A 15 -15.75 -21.35 8.77
CA PHE A 15 -15.56 -19.90 8.87
C PHE A 15 -14.70 -19.33 7.75
N VAL A 16 -13.65 -20.07 7.33
CA VAL A 16 -12.83 -19.69 6.19
C VAL A 16 -13.65 -19.77 4.90
N ASP A 17 -14.47 -20.80 4.72
CA ASP A 17 -15.31 -20.93 3.53
C ASP A 17 -16.35 -19.79 3.47
N LEU A 18 -16.97 -19.42 4.60
CA LEU A 18 -17.85 -18.25 4.72
C LEU A 18 -17.14 -16.93 4.38
N LEU A 19 -15.88 -16.75 4.81
CA LEU A 19 -15.06 -15.59 4.45
C LEU A 19 -14.72 -15.53 2.95
N LEU A 20 -14.87 -16.64 2.25
CA LEU A 20 -14.52 -16.78 0.85
C LEU A 20 -15.75 -16.74 -0.09
N GLU A 21 -16.97 -16.80 0.44
CA GLU A 21 -18.24 -16.61 -0.30
C GLU A 21 -18.42 -15.17 -0.83
N ASP A 22 -19.44 -14.91 -1.66
CA ASP A 22 -19.76 -13.56 -2.18
C ASP A 22 -19.95 -12.50 -1.08
N PHE A 23 -20.41 -12.93 0.10
CA PHE A 23 -20.52 -12.06 1.27
C PHE A 23 -19.20 -11.81 1.99
N GLY A 24 -18.18 -12.64 1.72
CA GLY A 24 -16.87 -12.61 2.34
C GLY A 24 -16.16 -11.26 2.22
N ALA A 25 -16.24 -10.61 1.05
CA ALA A 25 -15.68 -9.28 0.87
C ALA A 25 -16.35 -8.22 1.76
N LYS A 26 -17.69 -8.26 1.91
CA LYS A 26 -18.41 -7.35 2.82
C LYS A 26 -18.06 -7.63 4.28
N LEU A 27 -17.94 -8.90 4.65
CA LEU A 27 -17.57 -9.31 6.00
C LEU A 27 -16.14 -8.89 6.36
N LEU A 28 -15.20 -9.01 5.43
CA LEU A 28 -13.82 -8.52 5.56
C LEU A 28 -13.78 -7.00 5.79
N LEU A 29 -14.60 -6.25 5.04
CA LEU A 29 -14.69 -4.80 5.20
C LEU A 29 -15.27 -4.42 6.55
N SER A 30 -16.31 -5.12 7.01
CA SER A 30 -16.90 -4.91 8.33
C SER A 30 -15.96 -5.28 9.48
N LEU A 31 -15.19 -6.37 9.35
CA LEU A 31 -14.13 -6.72 10.31
C LEU A 31 -13.06 -5.63 10.36
N GLY A 32 -12.69 -5.12 9.18
CA GLY A 32 -11.72 -4.06 9.01
C GLY A 32 -12.09 -2.73 9.66
N GLU A 33 -13.38 -2.40 9.74
CA GLU A 33 -13.88 -1.19 10.41
C GLU A 33 -13.77 -1.27 11.95
N ILE A 34 -13.69 -2.49 12.50
CA ILE A 34 -13.67 -2.75 13.96
C ILE A 34 -12.24 -2.92 14.48
N VAL A 35 -11.30 -3.33 13.62
CA VAL A 35 -9.92 -3.65 14.03
C VAL A 35 -9.09 -2.37 14.15
N PRO A 36 -8.46 -2.12 15.31
CA PRO A 36 -7.66 -0.92 15.51
C PRO A 36 -6.43 -0.89 14.57
N TYR A 37 -6.29 0.25 13.89
CA TYR A 37 -5.34 0.49 12.81
C TYR A 37 -3.86 0.42 13.19
N ASP A 38 -3.53 0.50 14.47
CA ASP A 38 -2.15 0.69 14.94
C ASP A 38 -1.38 -0.62 15.15
N LYS A 39 -2.02 -1.81 15.05
CA LYS A 39 -1.38 -3.06 15.48
C LYS A 39 -1.51 -4.31 14.60
N ASP A 40 -2.48 -4.42 13.69
CA ASP A 40 -2.74 -5.72 13.06
C ASP A 40 -2.52 -5.75 11.53
N SER A 41 -1.29 -5.43 11.09
CA SER A 41 -0.84 -5.85 9.74
C SER A 41 -0.99 -7.36 9.54
N ASP A 42 -0.90 -8.13 10.62
CA ASP A 42 -0.99 -9.59 10.62
C ASP A 42 -2.41 -10.07 10.29
N LEU A 43 -3.45 -9.34 10.71
CA LEU A 43 -4.82 -9.64 10.29
C LEU A 43 -4.96 -9.43 8.79
N VAL A 44 -4.52 -8.29 8.27
CA VAL A 44 -4.58 -8.00 6.84
C VAL A 44 -3.80 -9.05 6.06
N LEU A 45 -2.61 -9.41 6.50
CA LEU A 45 -1.79 -10.47 5.88
C LEU A 45 -2.46 -11.84 5.94
N ALA A 46 -3.07 -12.21 7.06
CA ALA A 46 -3.80 -13.48 7.21
C ALA A 46 -4.99 -13.52 6.25
N LEU A 47 -5.75 -12.43 6.16
CA LEU A 47 -6.89 -12.30 5.25
C LEU A 47 -6.46 -12.36 3.78
N LEU A 48 -5.39 -11.64 3.41
CA LEU A 48 -4.79 -11.69 2.06
C LEU A 48 -4.31 -13.11 1.71
N THR A 49 -3.71 -13.80 2.66
CA THR A 49 -3.22 -15.18 2.48
C THR A 49 -4.38 -16.15 2.29
N LEU A 50 -5.42 -16.05 3.12
CA LEU A 50 -6.64 -16.84 2.98
C LEU A 50 -7.30 -16.62 1.62
N TYR A 51 -7.49 -15.37 1.22
CA TYR A 51 -8.15 -14.99 -0.04
C TYR A 51 -7.37 -15.45 -1.28
N ASN A 52 -6.03 -15.52 -1.22
CA ASN A 52 -5.19 -16.02 -2.31
C ASN A 52 -5.05 -17.56 -2.34
N SER A 53 -5.36 -18.26 -1.25
CA SER A 53 -4.98 -19.69 -1.09
C SER A 53 -6.01 -20.72 -1.56
N LYS A 54 -7.28 -20.33 -1.78
CA LYS A 54 -8.38 -21.31 -1.76
C LYS A 54 -9.34 -21.31 -2.96
N ILE A 55 -9.46 -20.22 -3.74
CA ILE A 55 -10.48 -20.14 -4.82
C ILE A 55 -9.87 -19.70 -6.16
N PRO A 56 -9.95 -20.51 -7.23
CA PRO A 56 -9.60 -20.08 -8.58
C PRO A 56 -10.47 -18.89 -9.03
N GLY A 57 -9.85 -17.78 -9.41
CA GLY A 57 -10.55 -16.57 -9.89
C GLY A 57 -10.92 -15.55 -8.82
N ARG A 58 -10.89 -15.91 -7.52
CA ARG A 58 -10.85 -14.93 -6.42
C ARG A 58 -9.42 -14.72 -6.00
N ASN A 59 -8.95 -13.53 -6.28
CA ASN A 59 -7.62 -13.08 -5.93
C ASN A 59 -7.73 -11.74 -5.21
N VAL A 60 -6.62 -11.33 -4.64
CA VAL A 60 -6.46 -10.00 -4.02
C VAL A 60 -6.97 -8.84 -4.91
N VAL A 61 -6.93 -9.02 -6.23
CA VAL A 61 -7.48 -8.11 -7.25
C VAL A 61 -9.00 -7.94 -7.13
N HIS A 62 -9.76 -9.03 -6.94
CA HIS A 62 -11.22 -8.97 -6.77
C HIS A 62 -11.61 -8.24 -5.47
N LEU A 63 -10.91 -8.54 -4.37
CA LEU A 63 -11.14 -7.88 -3.08
C LEU A 63 -10.90 -6.37 -3.16
N LEU A 64 -9.85 -5.95 -3.87
CA LEU A 64 -9.57 -4.54 -4.09
C LEU A 64 -10.64 -3.86 -4.94
N HIS A 65 -11.14 -4.52 -5.98
CA HIS A 65 -12.22 -3.96 -6.80
C HIS A 65 -13.45 -3.63 -5.94
N ILE A 66 -13.84 -4.55 -5.04
CA ILE A 66 -14.98 -4.34 -4.12
C ILE A 66 -14.69 -3.19 -3.15
N PHE A 67 -13.46 -3.09 -2.64
CA PHE A 67 -13.09 -1.99 -1.75
C PHE A 67 -13.12 -0.63 -2.44
N VAL A 68 -12.51 -0.51 -3.62
CA VAL A 68 -12.49 0.73 -4.40
C VAL A 68 -13.92 1.18 -4.73
N ALA A 69 -14.78 0.24 -5.15
CA ALA A 69 -16.19 0.53 -5.43
C ALA A 69 -16.92 1.07 -4.18
N ARG A 70 -16.77 0.42 -3.02
CA ARG A 70 -17.39 0.87 -1.77
C ARG A 70 -16.86 2.24 -1.32
N GLU A 71 -15.57 2.50 -1.47
CA GLU A 71 -15.00 3.79 -1.07
C GLU A 71 -15.53 4.93 -1.95
N LEU A 72 -15.76 4.68 -3.24
CA LEU A 72 -16.41 5.64 -4.15
C LEU A 72 -17.90 5.82 -3.86
N GLU A 73 -18.64 4.74 -3.58
CA GLU A 73 -20.06 4.79 -3.18
C GLU A 73 -20.30 5.60 -1.90
N SER A 74 -19.31 5.68 -1.01
CA SER A 74 -19.40 6.42 0.25
C SER A 74 -19.41 7.96 0.12
N ASN A 75 -19.64 8.49 -1.09
CA ASN A 75 -19.68 9.93 -1.43
C ASN A 75 -18.40 10.71 -1.05
N LYS A 76 -17.25 10.04 -1.05
CA LYS A 76 -15.96 10.72 -0.85
C LYS A 76 -15.56 11.46 -2.12
N SER A 77 -15.05 12.67 -1.98
CA SER A 77 -14.42 13.38 -3.09
C SER A 77 -13.26 12.55 -3.64
N ILE A 78 -13.03 12.60 -4.95
CA ILE A 78 -11.82 12.01 -5.58
C ILE A 78 -10.54 12.51 -4.88
N ASN A 79 -10.55 13.75 -4.36
CA ASN A 79 -9.43 14.35 -3.62
C ASN A 79 -9.15 13.72 -2.24
N THR A 80 -10.09 12.91 -1.73
CA THR A 80 -10.02 12.22 -0.43
C THR A 80 -9.97 10.70 -0.56
N LEU A 81 -10.07 10.17 -1.78
CA LEU A 81 -10.04 8.74 -2.05
C LEU A 81 -8.72 8.12 -1.58
N PHE A 82 -8.77 7.06 -0.77
CA PHE A 82 -7.62 6.38 -0.18
C PHE A 82 -6.74 7.25 0.74
N ARG A 83 -7.20 8.45 1.10
CA ARG A 83 -6.45 9.36 1.98
C ARG A 83 -6.77 9.13 3.46
N ASP A 84 -7.97 8.64 3.73
CA ASP A 84 -8.38 8.30 5.08
C ASP A 84 -7.66 7.04 5.55
N ASN A 85 -7.42 6.94 6.86
CA ASN A 85 -6.94 5.73 7.50
C ASN A 85 -8.08 4.69 7.56
N SER A 86 -8.53 4.24 6.40
CA SER A 86 -9.56 3.23 6.23
C SER A 86 -8.95 1.84 6.12
N PHE A 87 -9.74 0.80 6.36
CA PHE A 87 -9.29 -0.58 6.24
C PHE A 87 -8.72 -0.89 4.85
N GLY A 88 -9.30 -0.36 3.78
CA GLY A 88 -8.74 -0.66 2.46
C GLY A 88 -7.58 0.25 2.04
N SER A 89 -7.41 1.45 2.61
CA SER A 89 -6.12 2.16 2.56
C SER A 89 -5.01 1.30 3.20
N LEU A 90 -5.31 0.63 4.32
CA LEU A 90 -4.42 -0.32 4.97
C LEU A 90 -4.19 -1.59 4.13
N LEU A 91 -5.24 -2.12 3.48
CA LEU A 91 -5.17 -3.27 2.58
C LEU A 91 -4.25 -2.98 1.38
N ILE A 92 -4.49 -1.88 0.66
CA ILE A 92 -3.69 -1.44 -0.48
C ILE A 92 -2.23 -1.23 -0.04
N THR A 93 -2.00 -0.56 1.09
CA THR A 93 -0.67 -0.33 1.65
C THR A 93 0.05 -1.64 1.97
N THR A 94 -0.65 -2.61 2.56
CA THR A 94 -0.06 -3.90 2.94
C THR A 94 0.32 -4.71 1.71
N ILE A 95 -0.54 -4.74 0.69
CA ILE A 95 -0.24 -5.47 -0.55
C ILE A 95 0.92 -4.78 -1.31
N PHE A 96 0.95 -3.45 -1.39
CA PHE A 96 2.07 -2.74 -1.99
C PHE A 96 3.38 -2.97 -1.25
N LYS A 97 3.37 -3.07 0.08
CA LYS A 97 4.56 -3.44 0.86
C LYS A 97 5.03 -4.85 0.51
N GLN A 98 4.12 -5.82 0.45
CA GLN A 98 4.46 -7.22 0.21
C GLN A 98 4.96 -7.48 -1.23
N CYS A 99 4.29 -6.94 -2.23
CA CYS A 99 4.61 -7.17 -3.64
C CYS A 99 5.59 -6.14 -4.22
N GLY A 100 5.60 -4.92 -3.69
CA GLY A 100 6.37 -3.80 -4.22
C GLY A 100 7.77 -3.66 -3.64
N HIS A 101 8.12 -4.39 -2.57
CA HIS A 101 9.41 -4.22 -1.88
C HIS A 101 10.61 -4.42 -2.82
N SER A 102 10.67 -5.56 -3.51
CA SER A 102 11.79 -5.89 -4.42
C SER A 102 11.88 -4.91 -5.58
N TYR A 103 10.72 -4.49 -6.12
CA TYR A 103 10.63 -3.47 -7.16
C TYR A 103 11.19 -2.13 -6.68
N LEU A 104 10.65 -1.58 -5.60
CA LEU A 104 11.10 -0.29 -5.03
C LEU A 104 12.59 -0.33 -4.66
N ARG A 105 13.08 -1.45 -4.12
CA ARG A 105 14.50 -1.63 -3.84
C ARG A 105 15.33 -1.56 -5.13
N GLY A 106 14.90 -2.22 -6.20
CA GLY A 106 15.55 -2.14 -7.51
C GLY A 106 15.59 -0.71 -8.06
N CYS A 107 14.49 0.03 -7.95
CA CYS A 107 14.36 1.38 -8.47
C CYS A 107 15.16 2.42 -7.66
N LEU A 108 15.13 2.31 -6.32
CA LEU A 108 15.54 3.41 -5.44
C LEU A 108 16.84 3.15 -4.67
N ALA A 109 17.23 1.89 -4.45
CA ALA A 109 18.33 1.59 -3.50
C ALA A 109 19.65 2.28 -3.87
N LYS A 110 19.97 2.39 -5.17
CA LYS A 110 21.19 3.07 -5.62
C LYS A 110 21.16 4.57 -5.31
N CYS A 111 20.03 5.23 -5.53
CA CYS A 111 19.87 6.67 -5.25
C CYS A 111 19.86 6.92 -3.74
N VAL A 112 19.10 6.13 -2.98
CA VAL A 112 19.04 6.23 -1.51
C VAL A 112 20.42 6.04 -0.90
N LYS A 113 21.17 5.00 -1.32
CA LYS A 113 22.55 4.80 -0.85
C LYS A 113 23.44 6.02 -1.13
N LYS A 114 23.35 6.63 -2.31
CA LYS A 114 24.14 7.84 -2.62
C LYS A 114 23.79 9.01 -1.70
N ILE A 115 22.51 9.20 -1.39
CA ILE A 115 22.05 10.23 -0.46
C ILE A 115 22.57 9.95 0.96
N CYS A 116 22.51 8.69 1.42
CA CYS A 116 23.03 8.32 2.75
C CYS A 116 24.54 8.54 2.93
N HIS A 117 25.32 8.56 1.84
CA HIS A 117 26.77 8.82 1.87
C HIS A 117 27.13 10.26 1.48
N LEU A 118 26.14 11.11 1.18
CA LEU A 118 26.33 12.52 0.87
C LEU A 118 26.80 13.25 2.12
N LYS A 119 27.85 14.08 2.00
CA LYS A 119 28.36 14.88 3.12
C LYS A 119 27.76 16.28 3.13
N GLU A 120 27.30 16.71 1.96
CA GLU A 120 26.73 18.01 1.67
C GLU A 120 25.28 18.09 2.17
N SER A 121 24.87 19.30 2.55
CA SER A 121 23.49 19.57 2.95
C SER A 121 22.55 19.46 1.75
N LEU A 122 21.33 18.97 2.01
CA LEU A 122 20.20 19.05 1.09
C LEU A 122 19.12 20.02 1.58
N GLU A 123 19.40 20.79 2.65
CA GLU A 123 18.48 21.75 3.24
C GLU A 123 18.37 23.00 2.35
N PRO A 124 17.19 23.30 1.78
CA PRO A 124 16.99 24.49 0.96
C PRO A 124 16.68 25.75 1.79
N ASP A 125 16.29 25.61 3.06
CA ASP A 125 15.97 26.75 3.92
C ASP A 125 17.25 27.39 4.51
N PRO A 126 17.54 28.67 4.19
CA PRO A 126 18.69 29.37 4.76
C PRO A 126 18.65 29.47 6.29
N ASN A 127 17.46 29.55 6.88
CA ASN A 127 17.30 29.71 8.33
C ASN A 127 17.55 28.41 9.11
N ARG A 128 17.47 27.27 8.42
CA ARG A 128 17.72 25.92 8.99
C ARG A 128 19.10 25.39 8.60
N SER A 129 19.79 26.07 7.70
CA SER A 129 21.12 25.71 7.21
C SER A 129 22.20 26.02 8.24
N LYS A 130 23.21 25.14 8.34
CA LYS A 130 24.35 25.37 9.22
C LYS A 130 25.15 26.60 8.74
N PRO A 131 25.75 27.38 9.66
CA PRO A 131 26.63 28.49 9.27
C PRO A 131 27.73 28.02 8.31
N GLY A 132 27.94 28.76 7.22
CA GLY A 132 28.92 28.43 6.18
C GLY A 132 28.43 27.42 5.13
N THR A 133 27.16 26.98 5.18
CA THR A 133 26.57 26.14 4.13
C THR A 133 26.21 26.98 2.90
N ASP A 134 26.62 26.52 1.72
CA ASP A 134 26.16 27.07 0.45
C ASP A 134 24.74 26.51 0.14
N VAL A 135 23.72 27.34 0.37
CA VAL A 135 22.31 26.98 0.15
C VAL A 135 22.04 26.75 -1.34
N SER A 136 22.62 27.56 -2.23
CA SER A 136 22.47 27.40 -3.68
C SER A 136 22.97 26.04 -4.16
N ARG A 137 24.11 25.60 -3.61
CA ARG A 137 24.64 24.25 -3.87
C ARG A 137 23.74 23.16 -3.29
N SER A 138 23.18 23.35 -2.10
CA SER A 138 22.25 22.41 -1.46
C SER A 138 20.98 22.20 -2.29
N ILE A 139 20.40 23.28 -2.82
CA ILE A 139 19.27 23.25 -3.75
C ILE A 139 19.63 22.50 -5.03
N SER A 140 20.81 22.76 -5.61
CA SER A 140 21.26 22.07 -6.82
C SER A 140 21.39 20.55 -6.60
N TYR A 141 21.95 20.12 -5.46
CA TYR A 141 21.99 18.70 -5.13
C TYR A 141 20.60 18.10 -4.95
N LEU A 142 19.71 18.80 -4.23
CA LEU A 142 18.33 18.35 -4.00
C LEU A 142 17.58 18.16 -5.33
N GLN A 143 17.69 19.13 -6.24
CA GLN A 143 17.12 19.05 -7.59
C GLN A 143 17.68 17.85 -8.36
N SER A 144 19.01 17.68 -8.38
CA SER A 144 19.66 16.58 -9.09
C SER A 144 19.27 15.21 -8.54
N PHE A 145 19.15 15.04 -7.22
CA PHE A 145 18.69 13.78 -6.63
C PHE A 145 17.22 13.52 -6.90
N THR A 146 16.38 14.56 -6.85
CA THR A 146 14.95 14.45 -7.20
C THR A 146 14.78 13.99 -8.64
N GLU A 147 15.48 14.61 -9.58
CA GLU A 147 15.47 14.22 -10.99
C GLU A 147 15.94 12.77 -11.19
N LYS A 148 17.03 12.36 -10.52
CA LYS A 148 17.54 10.98 -10.58
C LYS A 148 16.53 9.96 -10.04
N ILE A 149 15.86 10.28 -8.93
CA ILE A 149 14.83 9.41 -8.34
C ILE A 149 13.66 9.27 -9.31
N LEU A 150 13.12 10.39 -9.80
CA LEU A 150 11.98 10.38 -10.73
C LEU A 150 12.33 9.64 -12.03
N THR A 151 13.50 9.92 -12.61
CA THR A 151 13.98 9.25 -13.81
C THR A 151 14.12 7.74 -13.59
N SER A 152 14.61 7.30 -12.43
CA SER A 152 14.72 5.88 -12.10
C SER A 152 13.34 5.21 -12.03
N ILE A 153 12.36 5.89 -11.42
CA ILE A 153 10.98 5.42 -11.35
C ILE A 153 10.37 5.31 -12.75
N TYR A 154 10.47 6.36 -13.58
CA TYR A 154 9.91 6.34 -14.94
C TYR A 154 10.54 5.28 -15.84
N LYS A 155 11.85 5.03 -15.70
CA LYS A 155 12.54 3.97 -16.45
C LYS A 155 12.26 2.56 -15.94
N SER A 156 11.61 2.42 -14.79
CA SER A 156 11.31 1.12 -14.17
C SER A 156 9.91 0.59 -14.48
N VAL A 157 9.12 1.29 -15.30
CA VAL A 157 7.72 0.92 -15.62
C VAL A 157 7.59 -0.52 -16.08
N ASP A 158 8.50 -1.01 -16.93
CA ASP A 158 8.46 -2.39 -17.46
C ASP A 158 8.75 -3.46 -16.39
N SER A 159 9.40 -3.07 -15.28
CA SER A 159 9.66 -3.94 -14.13
C SER A 159 8.62 -3.80 -13.03
N CYS A 160 7.62 -2.94 -13.22
CA CYS A 160 6.56 -2.73 -12.24
C CYS A 160 5.75 -4.02 -12.08
N PRO A 161 5.50 -4.51 -10.84
CA PRO A 161 4.73 -5.72 -10.64
C PRO A 161 3.35 -5.61 -11.29
N SER A 162 2.95 -6.63 -12.03
CA SER A 162 1.68 -6.68 -12.80
C SER A 162 0.46 -6.33 -11.94
N PHE A 163 0.49 -6.72 -10.67
CA PHE A 163 -0.54 -6.40 -9.70
C PHE A 163 -0.67 -4.90 -9.39
N VAL A 164 0.44 -4.15 -9.34
CA VAL A 164 0.40 -2.69 -9.15
C VAL A 164 -0.29 -2.02 -10.34
N SER A 165 0.11 -2.41 -11.55
CA SER A 165 -0.53 -1.94 -12.79
C SER A 165 -2.02 -2.30 -12.83
N PHE A 166 -2.39 -3.47 -12.31
CA PHE A 166 -3.78 -3.87 -12.18
C PHE A 166 -4.56 -2.94 -11.24
N ILE A 167 -4.07 -2.69 -10.01
CA ILE A 167 -4.72 -1.76 -9.07
C ILE A 167 -4.90 -0.40 -9.72
N SER A 168 -3.82 0.15 -10.30
CA SER A 168 -3.87 1.48 -10.92
C SER A 168 -4.94 1.53 -12.02
N ARG A 169 -5.06 0.47 -12.84
CA ARG A 169 -6.12 0.36 -13.86
C ARG A 169 -7.52 0.24 -13.25
N SER A 170 -7.70 -0.55 -12.18
CA SER A 170 -9.00 -0.67 -11.50
C SER A 170 -9.44 0.65 -10.88
N VAL A 171 -8.53 1.38 -10.22
CA VAL A 171 -8.82 2.70 -9.67
C VAL A 171 -9.20 3.67 -10.78
N CYS A 172 -8.45 3.71 -11.89
CA CYS A 172 -8.83 4.53 -13.04
C CYS A 172 -10.19 4.12 -13.60
N LEU A 173 -10.44 2.85 -13.87
CA LEU A 173 -11.68 2.40 -14.50
C LEU A 173 -12.92 2.74 -13.66
N ILE A 174 -12.83 2.63 -12.33
CA ILE A 174 -13.97 2.92 -11.44
C ILE A 174 -14.09 4.44 -11.17
N ALA A 175 -13.00 5.21 -11.21
CA ALA A 175 -13.07 6.68 -11.04
C ALA A 175 -13.59 7.44 -12.29
N TYR A 176 -13.61 6.78 -13.46
CA TYR A 176 -14.10 7.34 -14.73
C TYR A 176 -15.45 6.74 -15.18
N LEU A 177 -16.08 5.90 -14.35
CA LEU A 177 -17.45 5.41 -14.49
C LEU A 177 -18.36 6.12 -13.47
#